data_AF-A0A2D8AKB8-F1
#
_entry.id   AF-A0A2D8AKB8-F1
#
_cell.length_a   1.000
_cell.length_b   1.000
_cell.length_c   1.000
_cell.angle_alpha   90.00
_cell.angle_beta   90.00
_cell.angle_gamma   90.00
#
_symmetry.space_group_name_H-M   'P 1'
#
loop_
_entity.id
_entity.type
_entity.pdbx_description
1 polymer ?
#
loop_
_entity_poly.entity_id
_entity_poly.type
_entity_poly.pdbx_seq_one_letter_code
_entity_poly.pdbx_strand_id
1 'polypeptide(L)'
;MDLIDRAGDIRAGEELDANRLRDYLGPILGPVAKTLEVTQFPGGHSNLTYLLSAGSQRWVLRRPPFGSKVESAHDMSREYRILSALKDVFAFGPVPEHFCNDHEIIGCDFYLMNCIEGLVIRR
;
A
#
# COMPACT_ATOMS: atom_id res chain seq x y z
N MET A 1 25.20 2.65 3.66
CA MET A 1 24.02 2.40 2.81
C MET A 1 23.09 1.52 3.63
N ASP A 2 21.93 2.05 4.03
CA ASP A 2 20.90 1.19 4.62
C ASP A 2 20.26 0.40 3.47
N LEU A 3 20.36 -0.93 3.53
CA LEU A 3 19.81 -1.83 2.53
C LEU A 3 18.34 -2.18 2.83
N ILE A 4 17.85 -1.75 3.98
CA ILE A 4 16.46 -1.92 4.39
C ILE A 4 15.75 -0.59 4.14
N ASP A 5 14.70 -0.64 3.33
CA ASP A 5 13.80 0.49 3.19
C ASP A 5 12.97 0.64 4.46
N ARG A 6 13.14 1.77 5.15
CA ARG A 6 12.35 2.12 6.31
C ARG A 6 11.27 3.09 5.91
N ALA A 7 10.03 2.74 6.20
CA ALA A 7 8.96 3.73 6.17
C ALA A 7 9.15 4.72 7.33
N GLY A 8 8.85 5.98 7.07
CA GLY A 8 8.96 7.06 8.03
C GLY A 8 7.78 8.01 7.92
N ASP A 9 8.02 9.28 8.26
CA ASP A 9 7.00 10.31 8.19
C ASP A 9 6.41 10.42 6.79
N ILE A 10 5.09 10.63 6.73
CA ILE A 10 4.40 10.87 5.47
C ILE A 10 4.83 12.23 4.95
N ARG A 11 5.14 12.31 3.64
CA ARG A 11 5.49 13.57 2.98
C ARG A 11 4.32 14.54 3.05
N ALA A 12 4.63 15.82 3.26
CA ALA A 12 3.64 16.87 3.37
C ALA A 12 2.73 16.93 2.13
N GLY A 13 1.41 16.90 2.35
CA GLY A 13 0.40 16.90 1.28
C GLY A 13 0.10 15.51 0.71
N GLU A 14 0.74 14.46 1.24
CA GLU A 14 0.50 13.07 0.86
C GLU A 14 -0.14 12.24 1.98
N GLU A 15 -0.74 12.90 2.97
CA GLU A 15 -1.39 12.28 4.12
C GLU A 15 -2.67 11.54 3.72
N LEU A 16 -2.89 10.39 4.36
CA LEU A 16 -4.13 9.62 4.23
C LEU A 16 -5.00 9.82 5.47
N ASP A 17 -6.32 9.82 5.29
CA ASP A 17 -7.24 9.77 6.43
C ASP A 17 -7.16 8.40 7.10
N ALA A 18 -6.33 8.33 8.15
CA ALA A 18 -6.09 7.09 8.88
C ALA A 18 -7.37 6.56 9.53
N ASN A 19 -8.28 7.42 10.01
CA ASN A 19 -9.51 6.94 10.64
C ASN A 19 -10.42 6.30 9.60
N ARG A 20 -10.58 6.94 8.44
CA ARG A 20 -11.36 6.38 7.34
C ARG A 20 -10.80 5.05 6.84
N LEU A 21 -9.48 4.92 6.74
CA LEU A 21 -8.83 3.65 6.42
C LEU A 21 -9.08 2.57 7.48
N ARG A 22 -8.98 2.89 8.77
CA ARG A 22 -9.23 1.94 9.87
C ARG A 22 -10.66 1.42 9.83
N ASP A 23 -11.62 2.30 9.64
CA ASP A 23 -13.04 1.94 9.57
C ASP A 23 -13.32 1.07 8.34
N TYR A 24 -12.80 1.47 7.17
CA TYR A 24 -12.96 0.73 5.92
C TYR A 24 -12.29 -0.65 5.94
N LEU A 25 -11.07 -0.74 6.50
CA LEU A 25 -10.31 -1.99 6.56
C LEU A 25 -10.73 -2.90 7.73
N GLY A 26 -11.56 -2.43 8.65
CA GLY A 26 -12.08 -3.21 9.78
C GLY A 26 -12.70 -4.56 9.39
N PRO A 27 -13.62 -4.61 8.42
CA PRO A 27 -14.18 -5.87 7.92
C PRO A 27 -13.18 -6.78 7.20
N ILE A 28 -12.07 -6.24 6.69
CA ILE A 28 -11.08 -6.96 5.87
C ILE A 28 -9.96 -7.54 6.74
N LEU A 29 -9.40 -6.71 7.63
CA LEU A 29 -8.27 -7.06 8.50
C LEU A 29 -8.72 -7.48 9.91
N GLY A 30 -10.00 -7.27 10.25
CA GLY A 30 -10.54 -7.58 11.56
C GLY A 30 -10.18 -6.52 12.62
N PRO A 31 -10.23 -6.88 13.93
CA PRO A 31 -10.07 -5.93 15.03
C PRO A 31 -8.74 -5.15 15.02
N VAL A 32 -7.70 -5.74 14.44
CA VAL A 32 -6.36 -5.15 14.32
C VAL A 32 -6.36 -3.87 13.49
N ALA A 33 -7.35 -3.69 12.60
CA ALA A 33 -7.51 -2.49 11.80
C ALA A 33 -7.61 -1.22 12.67
N LYS A 34 -8.20 -1.31 13.87
CA LYS A 34 -8.39 -0.14 14.75
C LYS A 34 -7.09 0.49 15.24
N THR A 35 -6.00 -0.27 15.25
CA THR A 35 -4.69 0.20 15.71
C THR A 35 -3.73 0.42 14.55
N LEU A 36 -4.23 0.55 13.31
CA LEU A 36 -3.37 0.79 12.15
C LEU A 36 -2.67 2.13 12.28
N GLU A 37 -1.35 2.08 12.18
CA GLU A 37 -0.47 3.22 11.95
C GLU A 37 -0.09 3.25 10.47
N VAL A 38 -0.02 4.45 9.92
CA VAL A 38 0.32 4.68 8.50
C VAL A 38 1.63 5.45 8.46
N THR A 39 2.63 4.87 7.81
CA THR A 39 3.93 5.49 7.51
C THR A 39 4.19 5.39 6.02
N GLN A 40 5.14 6.17 5.49
CA GLN A 40 5.41 6.21 4.06
C GLN A 40 6.83 5.74 3.74
N PHE A 41 6.99 4.93 2.70
CA PHE A 41 8.31 4.63 2.17
C PHE A 41 8.87 5.83 1.40
N PRO A 42 10.18 6.12 1.52
CA PRO A 42 10.78 7.28 0.86
C PRO A 42 10.78 7.19 -0.68
N GLY A 43 10.78 5.96 -1.22
CA GLY A 43 10.68 5.68 -2.66
C GLY A 43 9.24 5.74 -3.20
N GLY A 44 9.06 5.28 -4.45
CA GLY A 44 7.72 5.15 -5.03
C GLY A 44 7.05 6.47 -5.42
N HIS A 45 7.79 7.43 -5.98
CA HIS A 45 7.19 8.70 -6.43
C HIS A 45 6.14 8.52 -7.54
N SER A 46 6.29 7.51 -8.39
CA SER A 46 5.31 7.22 -9.44
C SER A 46 4.07 6.50 -8.92
N ASN A 47 4.18 5.68 -7.86
CA ASN A 47 3.05 5.07 -7.17
C ASN A 47 3.40 5.05 -5.68
N LEU A 48 2.71 5.91 -4.92
CA LEU A 48 3.01 6.15 -3.52
C LEU A 48 2.80 4.84 -2.75
N THR A 49 3.76 4.53 -1.89
CA THR A 49 3.79 3.27 -1.15
C THR A 49 3.82 3.58 0.34
N TYR A 50 2.84 3.06 1.06
CA TYR A 50 2.67 3.27 2.49
C TYR A 50 2.80 1.93 3.22
N LEU A 51 3.39 1.97 4.41
CA LEU A 51 3.37 0.86 5.35
C LEU A 51 2.21 1.06 6.32
N LEU A 52 1.34 0.06 6.36
CA LEU A 52 0.27 -0.06 7.34
C LEU A 52 0.71 -1.08 8.38
N SER A 53 0.81 -0.67 9.64
CA SER A 53 1.27 -1.55 10.72
C SER A 53 0.29 -1.58 11.88
N ALA A 54 0.07 -2.76 12.45
CA ALA A 54 -0.69 -2.93 13.67
C ALA A 54 -0.15 -4.14 14.45
N GLY A 55 0.49 -3.88 15.59
CA GLY A 55 1.23 -4.91 16.33
C GLY A 55 2.35 -5.52 15.49
N SER A 56 2.35 -6.84 15.34
CA SER A 56 3.31 -7.56 14.51
C SER A 56 2.90 -7.68 13.03
N GLN A 57 1.69 -7.26 12.67
CA GLN A 57 1.18 -7.38 11.32
C GLN A 57 1.50 -6.13 10.50
N ARG A 58 1.84 -6.34 9.23
CA ARG A 58 2.29 -5.30 8.31
C ARG A 58 1.76 -5.54 6.91
N TRP A 59 1.26 -4.48 6.31
CA TRP A 59 0.76 -4.44 4.94
C TRP A 59 1.38 -3.28 4.20
N VAL A 60 1.45 -3.42 2.88
CA VAL A 60 1.83 -2.33 2.00
C VAL A 60 0.58 -1.86 1.25
N LEU A 61 0.28 -0.57 1.37
CA LEU A 61 -0.75 0.10 0.59
C LEU A 61 -0.10 0.83 -0.58
N ARG A 62 -0.63 0.65 -1.78
CA ARG A 62 -0.19 1.35 -2.99
C ARG A 62 -1.32 2.14 -3.62
N ARG A 63 -1.01 3.38 -4.00
CA ARG A 63 -1.93 4.29 -4.68
C ARG A 63 -1.22 5.20 -5.69
N PRO A 64 -1.95 5.82 -6.63
CA PRO A 64 -1.41 6.86 -7.51
C PRO A 64 -0.94 8.09 -6.73
N PRO A 65 -0.03 8.92 -7.28
CA PRO A 65 0.33 10.21 -6.70
C PRO A 65 -0.89 11.14 -6.56
N PHE A 66 -0.87 12.02 -5.56
CA PHE A 66 -1.90 13.04 -5.43
C PHE A 66 -1.90 13.96 -6.65
N GLY A 67 -3.09 14.32 -7.14
CA GLY A 67 -3.25 15.18 -8.31
C GLY A 67 -2.85 14.55 -9.64
N SER A 68 -2.55 13.26 -9.70
CA SER A 68 -2.31 12.57 -10.97
C SER A 68 -3.57 12.57 -11.84
N LYS A 69 -3.45 13.02 -13.09
CA LYS A 69 -4.55 13.10 -14.08
C LYS A 69 -4.45 12.05 -15.18
N VAL A 70 -3.40 11.22 -15.16
CA VAL A 70 -3.14 10.23 -16.22
C VAL A 70 -3.51 8.85 -15.69
N GLU A 71 -4.79 8.50 -15.78
CA GLU A 71 -5.35 7.24 -15.23
C GLU A 71 -4.62 5.99 -15.73
N SER A 72 -4.22 5.94 -17.01
CA SER A 72 -3.59 4.74 -17.60
C SER A 72 -2.18 4.45 -17.07
N ALA A 73 -1.45 5.49 -16.66
CA ALA A 73 -0.09 5.38 -16.14
C ALA A 73 -0.05 4.85 -14.70
N HIS A 74 -1.15 4.98 -13.96
CA HIS A 74 -1.27 4.63 -12.54
C HIS A 74 -2.44 3.69 -12.26
N ASP A 75 -2.70 2.77 -13.19
CA ASP A 75 -3.78 1.78 -13.10
C ASP A 75 -3.47 0.75 -11.99
N MET A 76 -3.93 1.03 -10.78
CA MET A 76 -3.77 0.16 -9.62
C MET A 76 -4.51 -1.16 -9.79
N SER A 77 -5.64 -1.16 -10.52
CA SER A 77 -6.38 -2.38 -10.85
C SER A 77 -5.52 -3.34 -11.69
N ARG A 78 -4.76 -2.83 -12.66
CA ARG A 78 -3.82 -3.64 -13.45
C ARG A 78 -2.71 -4.24 -12.60
N GLU A 79 -2.10 -3.47 -11.70
CA GLU A 79 -1.09 -4.01 -10.78
C GLU A 79 -1.68 -5.14 -9.91
N TYR A 80 -2.83 -4.88 -9.28
CA TYR A 80 -3.52 -5.85 -8.43
C TYR A 80 -3.88 -7.14 -9.21
N ARG A 81 -4.42 -7.02 -10.43
CA ARG A 81 -4.78 -8.17 -11.27
C ARG A 81 -3.56 -9.01 -11.65
N ILE A 82 -2.45 -8.37 -12.03
CA ILE A 82 -1.21 -9.09 -12.38
C ILE A 82 -0.67 -9.83 -11.16
N LEU A 83 -0.57 -9.17 -10.00
CA LEU A 83 -0.10 -9.82 -8.77
C LEU A 83 -1.03 -10.97 -8.35
N SER A 84 -2.35 -10.80 -8.50
CA SER A 84 -3.33 -11.82 -8.16
C SER A 84 -3.21 -13.05 -9.04
N ALA A 85 -2.90 -12.88 -10.32
CA ALA A 85 -2.65 -13.99 -11.26
C ALA A 85 -1.31 -14.70 -10.99
N LEU A 86 -0.33 -13.99 -10.43
CA LEU A 86 1.00 -14.55 -10.13
C LEU A 86 1.09 -15.26 -8.78
N LYS A 87 0.20 -14.95 -7.82
CA LYS A 87 0.33 -15.41 -6.43
C LYS A 87 0.48 -16.93 -6.27
N ASP A 88 -0.21 -17.71 -7.12
CA ASP A 88 -0.23 -19.18 -7.03
C ASP A 88 0.94 -19.85 -7.77
N VAL A 89 1.69 -19.10 -8.58
CA VAL A 89 2.80 -19.60 -9.41
C VAL A 89 4.15 -18.97 -9.11
N PHE A 90 4.19 -17.88 -8.32
CA PHE A 90 5.40 -17.19 -7.94
C PHE A 90 5.40 -16.82 -6.45
N ALA A 91 5.84 -17.76 -5.62
CA ALA A 91 5.81 -17.64 -4.15
C ALA A 91 6.72 -16.56 -3.56
N PHE A 92 7.65 -15.98 -4.34
CA PHE A 92 8.55 -14.92 -3.88
C PHE A 92 8.00 -13.51 -4.08
N GLY A 93 6.85 -13.37 -4.77
CA GLY A 93 6.20 -12.08 -5.00
C GLY A 93 5.28 -11.67 -3.85
N PRO A 94 4.93 -10.38 -3.75
CA PRO A 94 3.91 -9.94 -2.81
C PRO A 94 2.54 -10.51 -3.21
N VAL A 95 1.79 -10.93 -2.19
CA VAL A 95 0.42 -11.41 -2.29
C VAL A 95 -0.52 -10.23 -2.11
N PRO A 96 -1.29 -9.86 -3.14
CA PRO A 96 -2.29 -8.82 -3.01
C PRO A 96 -3.46 -9.35 -2.17
N GLU A 97 -3.84 -8.59 -1.14
CA GLU A 97 -4.86 -9.00 -0.17
C GLU A 97 -6.21 -8.34 -0.46
N HIS A 98 -6.20 -7.06 -0.86
CA HIS A 98 -7.43 -6.30 -1.07
C HIS A 98 -7.26 -5.22 -2.13
N PHE A 99 -8.30 -4.99 -2.93
CA PHE A 99 -8.38 -3.88 -3.89
C PHE A 99 -9.61 -3.03 -3.58
N CYS A 100 -9.45 -1.71 -3.64
CA CYS A 100 -10.52 -0.75 -3.45
C CYS A 100 -10.55 0.22 -4.64
N ASN A 101 -11.70 0.31 -5.29
CA ASN A 101 -12.03 1.30 -6.31
C ASN A 101 -13.07 2.32 -5.83
N ASP A 102 -13.44 2.28 -4.55
CA ASP A 102 -14.26 3.31 -3.93
C ASP A 102 -13.38 4.52 -3.58
N HIS A 103 -13.48 5.56 -4.42
CA HIS A 103 -12.69 6.77 -4.28
C HIS A 103 -13.13 7.62 -3.09
N GLU A 104 -14.26 7.32 -2.46
CA GLU A 104 -14.63 8.04 -1.24
C GLU A 104 -13.65 7.73 -0.10
N ILE A 105 -13.00 6.55 -0.10
CA ILE A 105 -12.12 6.10 1.00
C ILE A 105 -10.83 6.92 1.10
N ILE A 106 -10.06 7.04 0.02
CA ILE A 106 -8.81 7.84 -0.01
C ILE A 106 -8.62 8.64 -1.31
N GLY A 107 -9.70 8.88 -2.07
CA GLY A 107 -9.68 9.73 -3.27
C GLY A 107 -9.14 9.08 -4.54
N CYS A 108 -8.89 7.77 -4.55
CA CYS A 108 -8.38 7.04 -5.72
C CYS A 108 -8.52 5.52 -5.54
N ASP A 109 -8.27 4.78 -6.62
CA ASP A 109 -8.03 3.34 -6.55
C ASP A 109 -6.77 3.04 -5.73
N PHE A 110 -6.82 2.01 -4.91
CA PHE A 110 -5.65 1.50 -4.19
C PHE A 110 -5.76 0.00 -3.94
N TYR A 111 -4.63 -0.60 -3.56
CA TYR A 111 -4.63 -1.98 -3.09
C TYR A 111 -3.71 -2.16 -1.88
N LEU A 112 -4.00 -3.22 -1.12
CA LEU A 112 -3.16 -3.74 -0.05
C LEU A 112 -2.52 -5.06 -0.51
N MET A 113 -1.31 -5.28 -0.05
CA MET A 113 -0.59 -6.54 -0.17
C MET A 113 0.17 -6.83 1.13
N ASN A 114 0.59 -8.07 1.33
CA ASN A 114 1.45 -8.41 2.45
C ASN A 114 2.78 -7.63 2.37
N CYS A 115 3.34 -7.28 3.52
CA CYS A 115 4.67 -6.71 3.58
C CYS A 115 5.73 -7.83 3.56
N ILE A 116 6.54 -7.89 2.51
CA ILE A 116 7.72 -8.78 2.46
C ILE A 116 8.91 -8.01 3.02
N GLU A 117 9.41 -8.46 4.17
CA GLU A 117 10.65 -7.93 4.74
C GLU A 117 11.87 -8.50 4.03
N GLY A 118 12.76 -7.63 3.59
CA GLY A 118 13.96 -8.04 2.87
C GLY A 118 14.92 -6.90 2.60
N LEU A 119 16.02 -7.25 1.95
CA LEU A 119 17.04 -6.29 1.52
C LEU A 119 16.70 -5.80 0.11
N VAL A 120 16.70 -4.47 -0.08
CA VAL A 120 16.53 -3.84 -1.38
C VAL A 120 17.91 -3.46 -1.92
N ILE A 121 18.43 -4.28 -2.84
CA ILE A 121 19.74 -4.07 -3.45
C ILE A 121 19.60 -2.98 -4.53
N ARG A 122 20.17 -1.81 -4.28
CA ARG A 122 20.23 -0.69 -5.23
C ARG A 122 21.68 -0.45 -5.67
N ARG A 123 21.87 -0.01 -6.91
CA ARG A 123 23.17 0.42 -7.43
C ARG A 123 23.43 1.88 -7.09
#